data_AF-A0A923VDD6-F1
#
_entry.id   AF-A0A923VDD6-F1
#
_cell.length_a   1.000
_cell.length_b   1.000
_cell.length_c   1.000
_cell.angle_alpha   90.00
_cell.angle_beta   90.00
_cell.angle_gamma   90.00
#
_symmetry.space_group_name_H-M   'P 1'
#
loop_
_entity.id
_entity.type
_entity.pdbx_description
1 polymer ?
#
loop_
_entity_poly.entity_id
_entity_poly.type
_entity_poly.pdbx_seq_one_letter_code
_entity_poly.pdbx_strand_id
1 'polypeptide(L)'
;DGSLNEQTDFIGKSLIYALTTTQKDVMTAEFIDNTITLYLPKIMLDKLINTETVGFNNNTGKLILLVEKDFTCLDNVAEDQSDNYPNPLAIVS
;
A
#
# COMPACT_ATOMS: atom_id res chain seq x y z
N ASP A 1 -6.30 4.14 15.66
CA ASP A 1 -5.71 3.00 14.93
C ASP A 1 -6.50 2.79 13.66
N GLY A 2 -5.83 2.42 12.57
CA GLY A 2 -6.46 2.17 11.27
C GLY A 2 -6.02 0.83 10.69
N SER A 3 -6.94 0.14 10.03
CA SER A 3 -6.70 -1.12 9.34
C SER A 3 -7.62 -1.22 8.13
N LEU A 4 -7.09 -1.70 7.01
CA LEU A 4 -7.80 -2.02 5.77
C LEU A 4 -7.38 -3.43 5.34
N ASN A 5 -8.31 -4.20 4.80
CA ASN A 5 -8.00 -5.50 4.20
C ASN A 5 -8.87 -5.72 2.97
N GLU A 6 -8.37 -6.55 2.08
CA GLU A 6 -9.05 -7.02 0.89
C GLU A 6 -8.69 -8.49 0.68
N GLN A 7 -9.45 -9.19 -0.16
CA GLN A 7 -9.24 -10.62 -0.38
C GLN A 7 -9.34 -11.03 -1.85
N THR A 8 -8.58 -12.07 -2.20
CA THR A 8 -8.74 -12.79 -3.47
C THR A 8 -9.18 -14.21 -3.18
N ASP A 9 -10.34 -14.59 -3.72
CA ASP A 9 -10.88 -15.93 -3.54
C ASP A 9 -10.21 -16.93 -4.50
N PHE A 10 -9.72 -18.02 -3.93
CA PHE A 10 -9.27 -19.21 -4.65
C PHE A 10 -10.22 -20.37 -4.35
N ILE A 11 -10.12 -21.45 -5.13
CA ILE A 11 -10.87 -22.67 -4.83
C ILE A 11 -10.44 -23.19 -3.45
N GLY A 12 -11.36 -23.15 -2.49
CA GLY A 12 -11.23 -23.72 -1.14
C GLY A 12 -10.56 -22.81 -0.09
N LYS A 13 -10.05 -21.63 -0.46
CA LYS A 13 -9.48 -20.66 0.49
C LYS A 13 -9.43 -19.26 -0.11
N SER A 14 -9.30 -18.24 0.72
CA SER A 14 -9.03 -16.87 0.27
C SER A 14 -7.62 -16.46 0.68
N LEU A 15 -6.94 -15.72 -0.18
CA LEU A 15 -5.76 -14.95 0.20
C LEU A 15 -6.24 -13.59 0.70
N ILE A 16 -5.92 -13.25 1.95
CA ILE A 16 -6.24 -11.95 2.52
C ILE A 16 -4.96 -11.12 2.55
N TYR A 17 -5.08 -9.85 2.23
CA TYR A 17 -3.98 -8.90 2.37
C TYR A 17 -4.48 -7.66 3.10
N ALA A 18 -3.76 -7.27 4.13
CA ALA A 18 -4.14 -6.22 5.05
C ALA A 18 -3.02 -5.21 5.24
N LEU A 19 -3.41 -3.94 5.38
CA LEU A 19 -2.55 -2.84 5.79
C LEU A 19 -3.06 -2.31 7.12
N THR A 20 -2.24 -2.37 8.16
CA THR A 20 -2.58 -1.87 9.49
C THR A 20 -1.54 -0.90 10.01
N THR A 21 -1.98 0.10 10.75
CA THR A 21 -1.07 1.01 11.46
C THR A 21 -0.35 0.30 12.60
N THR A 22 0.89 0.70 12.88
CA THR A 22 1.66 0.23 14.04
C THR A 22 2.37 1.37 14.76
N GLN A 23 2.73 1.14 16.02
CA GLN A 23 3.59 2.02 16.83
C GLN A 23 5.09 1.72 16.65
N LYS A 24 5.44 0.64 15.94
CA LYS A 24 6.84 0.33 15.62
C LYS A 24 7.41 1.40 14.69
N ASP A 25 8.73 1.56 14.70
CA ASP A 25 9.43 2.58 13.91
C ASP A 25 9.66 2.17 12.45
N VAL A 26 9.58 0.87 12.15
CA VAL A 26 9.86 0.30 10.82
C VAL A 26 8.68 -0.48 10.29
N MET A 27 8.53 -0.50 8.96
CA MET A 27 7.56 -1.37 8.31
C MET A 27 7.93 -2.83 8.53
N THR A 28 6.96 -3.65 8.89
CA THR A 28 7.12 -5.10 9.02
C THR A 28 5.96 -5.81 8.36
N ALA A 29 6.10 -7.09 8.08
CA ALA A 29 4.99 -7.90 7.61
C ALA A 29 4.99 -9.29 8.27
N GLU A 30 3.83 -9.90 8.33
CA GLU A 30 3.67 -11.30 8.71
C GLU A 30 2.73 -12.02 7.73
N PHE A 31 2.83 -13.35 7.70
CA PHE A 31 1.93 -14.20 6.95
C PHE A 31 1.39 -15.29 7.87
N ILE A 32 0.13 -15.16 8.27
CA ILE A 32 -0.55 -16.03 9.23
C ILE A 32 -1.95 -16.33 8.70
N ASP A 33 -2.38 -17.59 8.73
CA ASP A 33 -3.75 -18.02 8.36
C ASP A 33 -4.23 -17.49 6.99
N ASN A 34 -3.37 -17.60 5.96
CA ASN A 34 -3.60 -17.08 4.61
C ASN A 34 -3.76 -15.55 4.52
N THR A 35 -3.33 -14.82 5.56
CA THR A 35 -3.37 -13.35 5.60
C THR A 35 -1.96 -12.78 5.60
N ILE A 36 -1.66 -11.93 4.62
CA ILE A 36 -0.47 -11.08 4.62
C ILE A 36 -0.85 -9.76 5.31
N THR A 37 -0.25 -9.48 6.47
CA THR A 37 -0.48 -8.20 7.17
C THR A 37 0.77 -7.35 7.08
N LEU A 38 0.67 -6.19 6.42
CA LEU A 38 1.69 -5.16 6.41
C LEU A 38 1.41 -4.15 7.54
N TYR A 39 2.41 -3.92 8.37
CA TYR A 39 2.37 -2.95 9.46
C TYR A 39 3.08 -1.66 9.05
N LEU A 40 2.32 -0.58 8.90
CA LEU A 40 2.84 0.75 8.54
C LEU A 40 2.95 1.63 9.79
N PRO A 41 4.14 2.15 10.14
CA PRO A 41 4.26 3.12 11.23
C PRO A 41 3.35 4.33 11.04
N LYS A 42 2.66 4.78 12.09
CA LYS A 42 1.74 5.93 11.99
C LYS A 42 2.41 7.19 11.42
N ILE A 43 3.65 7.44 11.81
CA ILE A 43 4.43 8.58 11.30
C ILE A 43 4.64 8.51 9.77
N MET A 44 4.74 7.30 9.21
CA MET A 44 4.88 7.10 7.76
C MET A 44 3.52 7.29 7.07
N LEU A 45 2.42 6.81 7.67
CA LEU A 45 1.07 7.08 7.16
C LEU A 45 0.76 8.59 7.14
N ASP A 46 1.05 9.30 8.23
CA ASP A 46 0.84 10.74 8.32
C ASP A 46 1.66 11.48 7.26
N LYS A 47 2.91 11.06 7.03
CA LYS A 47 3.75 11.61 5.97
C LYS A 47 3.24 11.27 4.58
N LEU A 48 2.70 10.06 4.36
CA LEU A 48 2.12 9.65 3.08
C LEU A 48 0.94 10.56 2.72
N ILE A 49 0.03 10.81 3.67
CA ILE A 49 -1.20 11.59 3.44
C ILE A 49 -0.89 13.08 3.29
N ASN A 50 -0.02 13.64 4.14
CA ASN A 50 0.12 15.09 4.28
C ASN A 50 1.29 15.70 3.48
N THR A 51 1.99 14.92 2.66
CA THR A 51 3.14 15.41 1.86
C THR A 51 3.15 14.84 0.44
N GLU A 52 4.06 15.35 -0.39
CA GLU A 52 4.36 14.85 -1.74
C GLU A 52 5.13 13.51 -1.74
N THR A 53 5.29 12.87 -0.58
CA THR A 53 5.90 11.54 -0.51
C THR A 53 5.05 10.55 -1.31
N VAL A 54 5.66 9.90 -2.29
CA VAL A 54 5.01 8.92 -3.18
C VAL A 54 4.79 7.58 -2.50
N GLY A 55 5.70 7.18 -1.61
CA GLY A 55 5.66 5.89 -0.94
C GLY A 55 6.87 5.65 -0.06
N PHE A 56 6.91 4.44 0.49
CA PHE A 56 7.97 3.96 1.37
C PHE A 56 8.32 2.52 1.05
N ASN A 57 9.59 2.17 1.26
CA ASN A 57 10.05 0.80 1.17
C ASN A 57 10.77 0.36 2.44
N ASN A 58 10.82 -0.96 2.67
CA ASN A 58 11.68 -1.56 3.67
C ASN A 58 12.03 -3.00 3.26
N ASN A 59 13.15 -3.51 3.73
CA ASN A 59 13.60 -4.87 3.45
C ASN A 59 13.66 -5.68 4.75
N THR A 60 13.04 -6.85 4.77
CA THR A 60 13.12 -7.82 5.86
C THR A 60 13.69 -9.13 5.34
N GLY A 61 15.00 -9.29 5.43
CA GLY A 61 15.70 -10.44 4.84
C GLY A 61 15.55 -10.46 3.32
N LYS A 62 14.78 -11.43 2.79
CA LYS A 62 14.48 -11.54 1.35
C LYS A 62 13.16 -10.87 0.94
N LEU A 63 12.37 -10.43 1.90
CA LEU A 63 11.07 -9.79 1.65
C LEU A 63 11.27 -8.28 1.45
N ILE A 64 10.84 -7.76 0.31
CA ILE A 64 10.78 -6.33 0.02
C ILE A 64 9.35 -5.87 0.26
N LEU A 65 9.19 -4.84 1.09
CA LEU A 65 7.92 -4.21 1.40
C LEU A 65 7.87 -2.86 0.69
N LEU A 66 6.75 -2.57 0.05
CA LEU A 66 6.49 -1.32 -0.67
C LEU A 66 5.06 -0.87 -0.37
N VAL A 67 4.91 0.41 0.00
CA VAL A 67 3.62 1.07 0.15
C VAL A 67 3.69 2.37 -0.64
N GLU A 68 2.84 2.53 -1.64
CA GLU A 68 2.83 3.67 -2.55
C GLU A 68 1.41 4.23 -2.68
N LYS A 69 1.32 5.53 -2.98
CA LYS A 69 0.11 6.13 -3.50
C LYS A 69 -0.19 5.52 -4.86
N ASP A 70 -1.45 5.15 -5.09
CA ASP A 70 -1.90 4.78 -6.42
C ASP A 70 -2.08 6.05 -7.24
N PHE A 71 -1.30 6.22 -8.31
CA PHE A 71 -1.32 7.40 -9.16
C PHE A 71 -2.06 7.11 -10.47
N THR A 72 -2.77 8.11 -11.00
CA THR A 72 -3.36 8.01 -12.33
C THR A 72 -2.30 7.64 -13.37
N CYS A 73 -2.61 6.71 -14.26
CA CYS A 73 -1.76 6.40 -15.39
C CYS A 73 -1.54 7.64 -16.29
N LEU A 74 -0.36 7.74 -16.93
CA LEU A 74 -0.10 8.79 -17.93
C LEU A 74 -0.83 8.54 -19.25
N ASP A 75 -1.12 7.26 -19.54
CA ASP A 75 -1.89 6.83 -20.69
C ASP A 75 -3.36 6.62 -20.32
N ASN A 76 -4.24 6.78 -21.31
CA ASN A 76 -5.65 6.43 -21.14
C ASN A 76 -5.79 4.90 -21.13
N VAL A 77 -6.17 4.36 -19.97
CA VAL A 77 -6.50 2.94 -19.78
C VAL A 77 -8.00 2.76 -19.58
N ALA A 78 -8.50 1.54 -19.78
CA ALA A 78 -9.92 1.21 -19.62
C ALA A 78 -10.35 1.03 -18.14
N GLU A 79 -9.39 1.03 -17.22
CA GLU A 79 -9.63 0.90 -15.77
C GLU A 79 -10.19 2.20 -15.19
N ASP A 80 -11.04 2.07 -14.17
CA ASP A 80 -11.46 3.22 -13.36
C ASP A 80 -10.25 3.72 -12.55
N GLN A 81 -10.04 5.03 -12.57
CA GLN A 81 -8.92 5.72 -11.92
C GLN A 81 -9.43 6.95 -11.14
N SER A 82 -10.73 7.00 -10.84
CA SER A 82 -11.39 8.18 -10.29
C SER A 82 -11.00 8.50 -8.84
N ASP A 83 -10.47 7.53 -8.10
CA ASP A 83 -9.96 7.65 -6.74
C ASP A 83 -8.43 7.69 -6.63
N ASN A 84 -7.72 7.69 -7.75
CA ASN A 84 -6.26 7.72 -7.79
C ASN A 84 -5.70 9.13 -7.55
N TYR A 85 -4.48 9.20 -7.01
CA TYR A 85 -3.75 10.44 -6.85
C TYR A 85 -3.35 11.02 -8.21
N PRO A 86 -3.39 12.36 -8.41
CA PRO A 86 -2.90 12.97 -9.64
C PRO A 86 -1.43 12.62 -9.85
N ASN A 87 -1.09 12.13 -11.04
CA ASN A 87 0.29 11.80 -11.37
C ASN A 87 1.14 13.09 -11.41
N PRO A 88 2.23 13.19 -10.64
CA PRO A 88 3.08 14.38 -10.64
C PRO A 88 3.74 14.65 -11.99
N LEU A 89 3.87 13.63 -12.84
CA LEU A 89 4.42 13.77 -14.20
C LEU A 89 3.39 14.28 -15.21
N ALA A 90 2.09 14.24 -14.89
CA ALA A 90 1.03 14.72 -15.79
C ALA A 90 1.00 16.25 -15.94
N ILE A 91 1.68 16.99 -15.05
CA ILE A 91 1.71 18.46 -15.05
C ILE A 91 2.81 19.01 -15.98
N VAL A 92 3.65 18.15 -16.58
CA VAL A 92 4.84 18.56 -17.34
C VAL A 92 4.71 18.39 -18.86
N SER A 93 3.50 18.19 -19.41
CA SER A 93 3.27 18.04 -20.86
C SER A 93 2.98 19.37 -21.57
#